data_AF-E8ZK06-F1
#
_entry.id   AF-E8ZK06-F1
#
_cell.length_a   1.000
_cell.length_b   1.000
_cell.length_c   1.000
_cell.angle_alpha   90.00
_cell.angle_beta   90.00
_cell.angle_gamma   90.00
#
_symmetry.space_group_name_H-M   'P 1'
#
loop_
_entity.id
_entity.type
_entity.pdbx_description
1 polymer ?
#
loop_
_entity_poly.entity_id
_entity_poly.type
_entity_poly.pdbx_seq_one_letter_code
_entity_poly.pdbx_strand_id
1 'polypeptide(L)'
;MRVLSLDIGTKKVGIALSSADQSLIFPVGKIRFDNFKGLIFFEKLKTELRNFWEEIGVAVIGKASEGNSVLSQIDQVSRMLKAWTDWDIKFISEDMSSSDSWSFLKSLNFSSNKAREKLDSYSALIILKDYFDSINKEVLVSF
;
A
#
# COMPACT_ATOMS: atom_id res chain seq x y z
N MET A 1 -16.35 -4.65 1.91
CA MET A 1 -15.05 -4.78 2.61
C MET A 1 -14.00 -4.07 1.79
N ARG A 2 -13.12 -3.32 2.44
CA ARG A 2 -12.06 -2.51 1.84
C ARG A 2 -10.81 -3.35 1.59
N VAL A 3 -10.04 -2.90 0.62
CA VAL A 3 -8.70 -3.42 0.31
C VAL A 3 -7.68 -2.37 0.74
N LEU A 4 -6.76 -2.78 1.60
CA LEU A 4 -5.60 -2.01 2.04
C LEU A 4 -4.41 -2.37 1.17
N SER A 5 -3.57 -1.42 0.81
CA SER A 5 -2.23 -1.70 0.30
C SER A 5 -1.14 -1.11 1.18
N LEU A 6 -0.03 -1.82 1.27
CA LEU A 6 1.17 -1.43 2.00
C LEU A 6 2.40 -1.51 1.09
N ASP A 7 3.05 -0.36 0.91
CA ASP A 7 4.38 -0.27 0.30
C ASP A 7 5.42 -0.21 1.42
N ILE A 8 6.07 -1.32 1.71
CA ILE A 8 7.01 -1.43 2.84
C ILE A 8 8.40 -1.03 2.33
N GLY A 9 8.96 0.04 2.88
CA GLY A 9 10.33 0.47 2.60
C GLY A 9 11.19 0.54 3.87
N THR A 10 12.49 0.79 3.71
CA THR A 10 13.46 0.73 4.82
C THR A 10 13.22 1.73 5.96
N LYS A 11 12.57 2.87 5.69
CA LYS A 11 12.33 3.97 6.66
C LYS A 11 10.87 4.43 6.74
N LYS A 12 10.02 3.92 5.86
CA LYS A 12 8.62 4.32 5.75
C LYS A 12 7.79 3.19 5.15
N VAL A 13 6.52 3.13 5.53
CA VAL A 13 5.52 2.30 4.87
C VAL A 13 4.44 3.21 4.28
N GLY A 14 4.24 3.18 2.96
CA GLY A 14 3.15 3.87 2.29
C GLY A 14 1.83 3.11 2.47
N ILE A 15 0.72 3.83 2.54
CA ILE A 15 -0.61 3.27 2.82
C ILE A 15 -1.62 3.84 1.81
N ALA A 16 -2.38 2.96 1.15
CA ALA A 16 -3.55 3.33 0.37
C ALA A 16 -4.72 2.39 0.65
N LEU A 17 -5.94 2.85 0.37
CA LEU A 17 -7.17 2.14 0.72
C LEU A 17 -8.20 2.27 -0.40
N SER A 18 -9.02 1.24 -0.57
CA SER A 18 -10.22 1.33 -1.40
C SER A 18 -11.39 1.96 -0.64
N SER A 19 -12.36 2.48 -1.39
CA SER A 19 -13.72 2.70 -0.88
C SER A 19 -14.38 1.37 -0.51
N ALA A 20 -15.46 1.42 0.26
CA ALA A 20 -16.15 0.23 0.77
C ALA A 20 -16.81 -0.62 -0.34
N ASP A 21 -17.28 0.03 -1.41
CA ASP A 21 -17.78 -0.55 -2.65
C ASP A 21 -16.65 -0.92 -3.64
N GLN A 22 -15.41 -0.53 -3.32
CA GLN A 22 -14.21 -0.74 -4.13
C GLN A 22 -14.31 -0.12 -5.53
N SER A 23 -15.00 1.02 -5.68
CA SER A 23 -15.03 1.82 -6.92
C SER A 23 -13.92 2.86 -6.99
N LEU A 24 -13.39 3.26 -5.82
CA LEU A 24 -12.35 4.27 -5.68
C LEU A 24 -11.16 3.72 -4.88
N ILE A 25 -9.97 4.20 -5.19
CA ILE A 25 -8.76 4.00 -4.38
C ILE A 25 -8.13 5.35 -4.07
N PHE A 26 -7.58 5.50 -2.86
CA PHE A 26 -6.99 6.76 -2.42
C PHE A 26 -5.81 6.53 -1.47
N PRO A 27 -4.80 7.43 -1.49
CA PRO A 27 -3.72 7.39 -0.52
C PRO A 27 -4.26 7.75 0.87
N VAL A 28 -3.81 7.04 1.90
CA VAL A 28 -4.09 7.39 3.30
C VAL A 28 -2.92 8.19 3.87
N GLY A 29 -1.70 7.78 3.59
CA GLY A 29 -0.51 8.44 4.12
C GLY A 29 0.70 7.51 4.19
N LYS A 30 1.59 7.77 5.14
CA LYS A 30 2.78 6.96 5.38
C LYS A 30 3.16 6.91 6.85
N ILE A 31 3.58 5.73 7.30
CA ILE A 31 4.15 5.53 8.62
C ILE A 31 5.66 5.63 8.51
N ARG A 32 6.28 6.60 9.18
CA ARG A 32 7.74 6.75 9.24
C ARG A 32 8.32 6.08 10.49
N PHE A 33 9.54 5.58 10.35
CA PHE A 33 10.31 4.97 11.42
C PHE A 33 11.82 5.15 11.17
N ASP A 34 12.57 5.42 12.23
CA ASP A 34 14.03 5.45 12.17
C ASP A 34 14.60 4.03 12.20
N ASN A 35 13.99 3.16 13.03
CA ASN A 35 14.25 1.74 13.11
C ASN A 35 12.92 0.97 13.09
N PHE A 36 12.80 0.00 12.20
CA PHE A 36 11.57 -0.78 12.09
C PHE A 36 11.39 -1.68 13.32
N LYS A 37 10.24 -1.54 13.98
CA LYS A 37 9.79 -2.39 15.08
C LYS A 37 8.35 -2.77 14.79
N GLY A 38 8.10 -4.05 14.49
CA GLY A 38 6.79 -4.52 14.04
C GLY A 38 5.63 -4.10 14.95
N LEU A 39 5.77 -4.25 16.27
CA LEU A 39 4.74 -3.84 17.25
C LEU A 39 4.35 -2.37 17.12
N ILE A 40 5.35 -1.48 17.10
CA ILE A 40 5.15 -0.03 16.98
C ILE A 40 4.54 0.30 15.61
N PHE A 41 4.99 -0.38 14.55
CA PHE A 41 4.41 -0.21 13.23
C PHE A 41 2.91 -0.57 13.24
N PHE A 42 2.53 -1.70 13.85
CA PHE A 42 1.15 -2.13 13.89
C PHE A 42 0.26 -1.16 14.69
N GLU A 43 0.71 -0.67 15.84
CA GLU A 43 -0.04 0.34 16.61
C GLU A 43 -0.27 1.62 15.82
N LYS A 44 0.75 2.10 15.10
CA LYS A 44 0.61 3.24 14.19
C LYS A 44 -0.38 2.93 13.07
N LEU A 45 -0.29 1.75 12.45
CA LEU A 45 -1.20 1.33 11.39
C LEU A 45 -2.65 1.30 11.87
N LYS A 46 -2.91 0.74 13.05
CA LYS A 46 -4.23 0.74 13.68
C LYS A 46 -4.75 2.14 13.97
N THR A 47 -3.86 3.06 14.37
CA THR A 47 -4.21 4.45 14.65
C THR A 47 -4.58 5.22 13.37
N GLU A 48 -3.76 5.08 12.32
CA GLU A 48 -4.00 5.71 11.01
C GLU A 48 -5.30 5.21 10.37
N LEU A 49 -5.58 3.91 10.51
CA LEU A 49 -6.74 3.25 9.90
C LEU A 49 -7.93 3.11 10.87
N ARG A 50 -7.94 3.78 12.02
CA ARG A 50 -8.93 3.54 13.09
C ARG A 50 -10.39 3.60 12.63
N ASN A 51 -10.71 4.47 11.67
CA ASN A 51 -12.07 4.66 11.14
C ASN A 51 -12.47 3.59 10.11
N PHE A 52 -11.51 2.83 9.60
CA PHE A 52 -11.70 1.86 8.52
C PHE A 52 -11.26 0.45 8.92
N TRP A 53 -10.66 0.28 10.09
CA TRP A 53 -9.96 -0.94 10.52
C TRP A 53 -10.84 -2.18 10.40
N GLU A 54 -12.06 -2.10 10.91
CA GLU A 54 -13.05 -3.18 10.92
C GLU A 54 -13.66 -3.45 9.52
N GLU A 55 -13.47 -2.54 8.56
CA GLU A 55 -13.97 -2.71 7.19
C GLU A 55 -12.95 -3.37 6.26
N ILE A 56 -11.69 -3.51 6.69
CA ILE A 56 -10.62 -4.07 5.86
C ILE A 56 -10.76 -5.59 5.83
N GLY A 57 -10.78 -6.14 4.62
CA GLY A 57 -10.85 -7.59 4.38
C GLY A 57 -9.62 -8.18 3.73
N VAL A 58 -8.87 -7.36 3.00
CA VAL A 58 -7.71 -7.79 2.21
C VAL A 58 -6.60 -6.77 2.43
N ALA A 59 -5.39 -7.25 2.67
CA ALA A 59 -4.18 -6.43 2.66
C ALA A 59 -3.23 -6.90 1.56
N VAL A 60 -2.91 -5.99 0.65
CA VAL A 60 -1.99 -6.20 -0.48
C VAL A 60 -0.64 -5.61 -0.13
N ILE A 61 0.42 -6.40 -0.22
CA ILE A 61 1.78 -5.98 0.11
C ILE A 61 2.66 -6.08 -1.14
N GLY A 62 3.43 -5.04 -1.42
CA GLY A 62 4.45 -5.09 -2.47
C GLY A 62 5.53 -6.11 -2.15
N LYS A 63 5.87 -6.99 -3.09
CA LYS A 63 6.93 -7.98 -2.95
C LYS A 63 8.25 -7.36 -3.43
N ALA A 64 9.22 -7.28 -2.52
CA ALA A 64 10.58 -6.91 -2.89
C ALA A 64 11.34 -8.10 -3.53
N SER A 65 12.29 -7.79 -4.41
CA SER A 65 13.21 -8.78 -5.00
C SER A 65 14.08 -9.46 -3.94
N GLU A 66 14.54 -10.68 -4.24
CA GLU A 66 15.47 -11.42 -3.37
C GLU A 66 16.75 -10.61 -3.09
N GLY A 67 17.25 -10.68 -1.85
CA GLY A 67 18.41 -9.91 -1.39
C GLY A 67 18.09 -8.46 -0.98
N ASN A 68 16.85 -8.00 -1.12
CA ASN A 68 16.46 -6.67 -0.63
C ASN A 68 16.38 -6.64 0.91
N SER A 69 17.02 -5.64 1.52
CA SER A 69 17.00 -5.40 2.97
C SER A 69 15.60 -5.29 3.61
N VAL A 70 14.58 -5.00 2.79
CA VAL A 70 13.18 -4.83 3.20
C VAL A 70 12.45 -6.17 3.40
N LEU A 71 12.96 -7.29 2.88
CA LEU A 71 12.30 -8.60 2.95
C LEU A 71 11.97 -9.03 4.38
N SER A 72 12.86 -8.77 5.34
CA SER A 72 12.62 -9.07 6.75
C SER A 72 11.47 -8.25 7.33
N GLN A 73 11.32 -7.00 6.91
CA GLN A 73 10.23 -6.12 7.31
C GLN A 73 8.91 -6.59 6.70
N ILE A 74 8.90 -6.99 5.43
CA ILE A 74 7.72 -7.57 4.76
C ILE A 74 7.25 -8.84 5.47
N ASP A 75 8.17 -9.77 5.79
CA ASP A 75 7.84 -11.00 6.52
C ASP A 75 7.25 -10.67 7.89
N GLN A 76 7.90 -9.78 8.65
CA GLN A 76 7.44 -9.37 9.98
C GLN A 76 6.04 -8.73 9.93
N VAL A 77 5.79 -7.78 9.02
CA VAL A 77 4.47 -7.16 8.85
C VAL A 77 3.43 -8.20 8.48
N SER A 78 3.72 -9.06 7.50
CA SER A 78 2.76 -10.06 7.02
C SER A 78 2.36 -11.05 8.12
N ARG A 79 3.32 -11.50 8.95
CA ARG A 79 3.06 -12.37 10.11
C ARG A 79 2.20 -11.69 11.16
N MET A 80 2.48 -10.43 11.45
CA MET A 80 1.70 -9.67 12.43
C MET A 80 0.27 -9.43 11.97
N LEU A 81 0.06 -9.06 10.70
CA LEU A 81 -1.27 -8.91 10.14
C LEU A 81 -2.03 -10.24 10.24
N LYS A 82 -1.45 -11.35 9.79
CA LYS A 82 -2.06 -12.69 9.90
C LYS A 82 -2.39 -13.11 11.34
N ALA A 83 -1.57 -12.69 12.31
CA ALA A 83 -1.77 -13.08 13.69
C ALA A 83 -2.87 -12.26 14.38
N TRP A 84 -3.06 -11.00 13.96
CA TRP A 84 -3.85 -10.02 14.71
C TRP A 84 -5.10 -9.54 13.96
N THR A 85 -5.29 -9.99 12.72
CA THR A 85 -6.46 -9.71 11.90
C THR A 85 -6.87 -10.96 11.13
N ASP A 86 -8.14 -10.98 10.71
CA ASP A 86 -8.66 -12.01 9.79
C ASP A 86 -8.49 -11.60 8.32
N TRP A 87 -7.57 -10.69 8.01
CA TRP A 87 -7.38 -10.16 6.66
C TRP A 87 -6.72 -11.19 5.75
N ASP A 88 -7.23 -11.30 4.52
CA ASP A 88 -6.55 -12.06 3.47
C ASP A 88 -5.31 -11.28 2.99
N ILE A 89 -4.13 -11.85 3.19
CA ILE A 89 -2.86 -11.20 2.84
C ILE A 89 -2.43 -11.64 1.44
N LYS A 90 -2.38 -10.67 0.51
CA LYS A 90 -1.94 -10.86 -0.87
C LYS A 90 -0.60 -10.16 -1.10
N PHE A 91 0.19 -10.72 -2.02
CA PHE A 91 1.43 -10.10 -2.47
C PHE A 91 1.32 -9.74 -3.96
N ILE A 92 1.69 -8.51 -4.31
CA ILE A 92 1.84 -8.02 -5.68
C ILE A 92 3.33 -7.85 -5.93
N SER A 93 3.87 -8.42 -6.99
CA SER A 93 5.27 -8.21 -7.33
C SER A 93 5.47 -6.87 -8.02
N GLU A 94 6.56 -6.17 -7.70
CA GLU A 94 6.83 -4.82 -8.23
C GLU A 94 7.07 -4.81 -9.75
N ASP A 95 7.44 -5.95 -10.35
CA ASP A 95 7.54 -6.15 -11.79
C ASP A 95 6.17 -6.20 -12.50
N MET A 96 5.09 -6.42 -11.75
CA MET A 96 3.71 -6.40 -12.24
C MET A 96 3.14 -4.99 -12.34
N SER A 97 3.92 -3.94 -12.01
CA SER A 97 3.42 -2.59 -12.19
C SER A 97 3.13 -2.34 -13.65
N SER A 98 1.85 -2.17 -14.01
CA SER A 98 1.50 -1.98 -15.40
C SER A 98 2.14 -0.69 -15.92
N SER A 99 2.60 -0.69 -17.17
CA SER A 99 3.08 0.52 -17.84
C SER A 99 2.05 1.65 -17.75
N ASP A 100 0.78 1.26 -17.67
CA ASP A 100 -0.38 2.13 -17.64
C ASP A 100 -0.58 2.75 -16.26
N SER A 101 -0.41 1.99 -15.16
CA SER A 101 -0.40 2.50 -13.79
C SER A 101 0.67 3.57 -13.58
N TRP A 102 1.89 3.32 -14.09
CA TRP A 102 2.99 4.29 -14.02
C TRP A 102 2.78 5.51 -14.92
N SER A 103 2.28 5.31 -16.14
CA SER A 103 2.00 6.40 -17.08
C SER A 103 0.84 7.27 -16.58
N PHE A 104 -0.17 6.65 -15.97
CA PHE A 104 -1.28 7.32 -15.31
C PHE A 104 -0.77 8.27 -14.21
N LEU A 105 0.07 7.80 -13.29
CA LEU A 105 0.64 8.68 -12.25
C LEU A 105 1.49 9.81 -12.82
N LYS A 106 2.27 9.55 -13.87
CA LYS A 106 3.07 10.59 -14.55
C LYS A 106 2.19 11.62 -15.26
N SER A 107 1.01 11.23 -15.72
CA SER A 107 0.05 12.11 -16.40
C SER A 107 -0.68 13.06 -15.44
N LEU A 108 -0.63 12.82 -14.13
CA LEU A 108 -1.14 13.75 -13.15
C LEU A 108 -0.25 14.98 -13.13
N ASN A 109 -0.77 16.11 -13.62
CA ASN A 109 -0.10 17.40 -13.79
C ASN A 109 0.35 18.06 -12.46
N PHE A 110 1.24 17.39 -11.71
CA PHE A 110 1.90 17.95 -10.54
C PHE A 110 3.19 18.66 -10.98
N SER A 111 3.51 19.79 -10.35
CA SER A 111 4.82 20.44 -10.53
C SER A 111 5.95 19.50 -10.09
N SER A 112 7.10 19.50 -10.76
CA SER A 112 8.19 18.50 -10.61
C SER A 112 8.60 18.18 -9.17
N ASN A 113 8.66 19.17 -8.27
CA ASN A 113 8.97 18.94 -6.85
C ASN A 113 7.79 18.32 -6.07
N LYS A 114 6.56 18.79 -6.35
CA LYS A 114 5.33 18.27 -5.75
C LYS A 114 5.01 16.86 -6.27
N ALA A 115 5.37 16.58 -7.52
CA ALA A 115 5.27 15.28 -8.17
C ALA A 115 6.18 14.25 -7.50
N ARG A 116 7.43 14.60 -7.18
CA ARG A 116 8.40 13.68 -6.56
C ARG A 116 8.04 13.34 -5.12
N GLU A 117 7.56 14.33 -4.35
CA GLU A 117 7.10 14.13 -2.97
C GLU A 117 5.79 13.32 -2.90
N LYS A 118 4.93 13.48 -3.92
CA LYS A 118 3.70 12.71 -4.09
C LYS A 118 3.92 11.30 -4.65
N LEU A 119 4.84 11.11 -5.60
CA LEU A 119 5.24 9.80 -6.15
C LEU A 119 5.68 8.84 -5.04
N ASP A 120 6.51 9.35 -4.14
CA ASP A 120 6.99 8.64 -2.94
C ASP A 120 5.88 8.30 -1.93
N SER A 121 4.69 8.86 -2.12
CA SER A 121 3.48 8.65 -1.33
C SER A 121 2.42 7.85 -2.11
N TYR A 122 2.65 7.56 -3.39
CA TYR A 122 1.73 6.85 -4.27
C TYR A 122 2.16 5.41 -4.59
N SER A 123 3.34 4.94 -4.20
CA SER A 123 3.74 3.55 -4.41
C SER A 123 2.70 2.55 -3.88
N ALA A 124 2.14 2.79 -2.69
CA ALA A 124 1.04 1.98 -2.17
C ALA A 124 -0.23 2.06 -3.06
N LEU A 125 -0.50 3.23 -3.65
CA LEU A 125 -1.62 3.42 -4.57
C LEU A 125 -1.41 2.65 -5.89
N ILE A 126 -0.17 2.59 -6.39
CA ILE A 126 0.22 1.76 -7.55
C ILE A 126 -0.03 0.29 -7.23
N ILE A 127 0.51 -0.21 -6.12
CA ILE A 127 0.31 -1.60 -5.67
C ILE A 127 -1.18 -1.93 -5.59
N LEU A 128 -2.00 -1.00 -5.07
CA LEU A 128 -3.44 -1.21 -4.96
C LEU A 128 -4.12 -1.22 -6.33
N LYS A 129 -3.73 -0.32 -7.23
CA LYS A 129 -4.23 -0.27 -8.60
C LYS A 129 -3.89 -1.55 -9.36
N ASP A 130 -2.65 -1.99 -9.29
CA ASP A 130 -2.17 -3.21 -9.94
C ASP A 130 -2.90 -4.46 -9.39
N TYR A 131 -3.22 -4.49 -8.10
CA TYR A 131 -4.07 -5.53 -7.53
C TYR A 131 -5.45 -5.55 -8.18
N PHE A 132 -6.13 -4.40 -8.26
CA PHE A 132 -7.45 -4.33 -8.89
C PHE A 132 -7.40 -4.66 -10.39
N ASP A 133 -6.35 -4.27 -11.09
CA ASP A 133 -6.12 -4.63 -12.49
C ASP A 133 -5.89 -6.14 -12.66
N SER A 134 -5.14 -6.76 -11.76
CA SER A 134 -4.88 -8.22 -11.79
C SER A 134 -6.15 -9.06 -11.65
N ILE A 135 -7.21 -8.49 -11.05
CA ILE A 135 -8.53 -9.11 -10.93
C ILE A 135 -9.56 -8.54 -11.91
N ASN A 136 -9.10 -7.80 -12.94
CA ASN A 136 -9.91 -7.16 -13.97
C ASN A 136 -11.04 -6.27 -13.42
N LYS A 137 -10.75 -5.55 -12.33
CA LYS A 137 -11.70 -4.63 -11.70
C LYS A 137 -11.25 -3.19 -11.91
N GLU A 138 -12.07 -2.42 -12.61
CA GLU A 138 -11.83 -1.00 -12.80
C GLU A 138 -12.05 -0.23 -11.49
N VAL A 139 -11.10 0.65 -11.17
CA VAL A 139 -11.18 1.55 -10.02
C VAL A 139 -10.72 2.94 -10.41
N LEU A 140 -11.40 3.94 -9.88
CA LEU A 140 -11.03 5.34 -10.03
C LEU A 140 -10.01 5.73 -8.96
N VAL A 141 -9.05 6.57 -9.32
CA VAL A 141 -8.03 7.05 -8.39
C VAL A 141 -8.40 8.43 -7.88
N SER A 142 -8.44 8.58 -6.55
CA SER A 142 -8.68 9.83 -5.85
C SER A 142 -7.41 10.28 -5.10
N PHE A 143 -7.13 11.59 -5.08
CA PHE A 143 -5.88 12.18 -4.59
C PHE A 143 -6.06 13.11 -3.40
#